data_AF-A0A1Q3GNR1-F1
#
_entry.id   AF-A0A1Q3GNR1-F1
#
_cell.length_a   1.000
_cell.length_b   1.000
_cell.length_c   1.000
_cell.angle_alpha   90.00
_cell.angle_beta   90.00
_cell.angle_gamma   90.00
#
_symmetry.space_group_name_H-M   'P 1'
#
loop_
_entity.id
_entity.type
_entity.pdbx_description
1 polymer ?
#
loop_
_entity_poly.entity_id
_entity_poly.type
_entity_poly.pdbx_seq_one_letter_code
_entity_poly.pdbx_strand_id
1 'polypeptide(L)'
;MQYFNKIALLAFIAISMARCQSKTPKDIFTSKKWKPSVASFIKASGKTVEGTSPEDKAKLKEIVKDFAQEFKADGTYLLGNGENVKKGSWSLSSDNKALTTKYKTIRWVMDKAQKKMIAKEGKERELIFTVQSISASKIMLKPQNGAVKAVMELIPF
;
A
#
# COMPACT_ATOMS: atom_id res chain seq x y z
N MET A 1 -4.18 -50.87 -21.30
CA MET A 1 -4.73 -49.81 -20.41
C MET A 1 -3.66 -48.95 -19.70
N GLN A 2 -2.36 -49.24 -19.73
CA GLN A 2 -1.33 -48.42 -19.04
C GLN A 2 -1.00 -47.07 -19.70
N TYR A 3 -1.25 -46.91 -21.00
CA TYR A 3 -0.90 -45.68 -21.74
C TYR A 3 -1.87 -44.51 -21.48
N PHE A 4 -3.15 -44.80 -21.19
CA PHE A 4 -4.15 -43.78 -20.86
C PHE A 4 -3.82 -43.04 -19.54
N ASN A 5 -3.25 -43.74 -18.55
CA ASN A 5 -2.84 -43.12 -17.29
C ASN A 5 -1.65 -42.16 -17.44
N LYS A 6 -0.76 -42.36 -18.42
CA LYS A 6 0.41 -41.48 -18.63
C LYS A 6 0.01 -40.15 -19.29
N ILE A 7 -0.95 -40.19 -20.21
CA ILE A 7 -1.44 -38.99 -20.91
C ILE A 7 -2.26 -38.12 -19.96
N ALA A 8 -3.11 -38.72 -19.13
CA ALA A 8 -3.87 -38.00 -18.10
C ALA A 8 -2.95 -37.31 -17.06
N LEU A 9 -1.87 -37.98 -16.65
CA LEU A 9 -0.90 -37.43 -15.69
C LEU A 9 -0.10 -36.25 -16.27
N LEU A 10 0.34 -36.34 -17.54
CA LEU A 10 1.03 -35.25 -18.22
C LEU A 10 0.13 -34.03 -18.45
N ALA A 11 -1.15 -34.24 -18.79
CA ALA A 11 -2.13 -33.17 -18.90
C ALA A 11 -2.38 -32.49 -17.54
N PHE A 12 -2.44 -33.25 -16.44
CA PHE A 12 -2.63 -32.70 -15.09
C PHE A 12 -1.42 -31.86 -14.62
N ILE A 13 -0.20 -32.26 -14.99
CA ILE A 13 1.03 -31.50 -14.71
C ILE A 13 1.09 -30.21 -15.55
N ALA A 14 0.69 -30.25 -16.82
CA ALA A 14 0.62 -29.05 -17.67
C ALA A 14 -0.43 -28.03 -17.17
N ILE A 15 -1.60 -28.50 -16.72
CA ILE A 15 -2.67 -27.64 -16.18
C ILE A 15 -2.27 -27.02 -14.83
N SER A 16 -1.50 -27.73 -14.01
CA SER A 16 -1.01 -27.20 -12.73
C SER A 16 0.12 -26.19 -12.90
N MET A 17 0.97 -26.31 -13.93
CA MET A 17 1.96 -25.28 -14.27
C MET A 17 1.35 -24.03 -14.93
N ALA A 18 0.22 -24.16 -15.64
CA ALA A 18 -0.49 -23.02 -16.25
C ALA A 18 -1.21 -22.11 -15.23
N ARG A 19 -1.39 -22.55 -13.98
CA ARG A 19 -1.98 -21.73 -12.90
C ARG A 19 -0.97 -20.87 -12.14
N CYS A 20 0.31 -20.89 -12.51
CA CYS A 20 1.28 -19.90 -12.07
C CYS A 20 1.26 -18.68 -13.01
N GLN A 21 0.08 -18.11 -13.26
CA GLN A 21 0.00 -16.80 -13.90
C GLN A 21 0.65 -15.80 -12.94
N SER A 22 1.80 -15.27 -13.33
CA SER A 22 2.44 -14.17 -12.62
C SER A 22 1.42 -13.04 -12.54
N LYS A 23 0.96 -12.74 -11.32
CA LYS A 23 0.06 -11.61 -11.08
C LYS A 23 0.73 -10.36 -11.62
N THR A 24 0.01 -9.57 -12.41
CA THR A 24 0.54 -8.30 -12.88
C THR A 24 0.81 -7.39 -11.67
N PRO A 25 1.73 -6.40 -11.76
CA PRO A 25 1.92 -5.43 -10.70
C PRO A 25 0.62 -4.78 -10.22
N LYS A 26 -0.29 -4.47 -11.15
CA LYS A 26 -1.62 -3.94 -10.84
C LYS A 26 -2.44 -4.92 -10.00
N ASP A 27 -2.47 -6.20 -10.38
CA ASP A 27 -3.17 -7.24 -9.61
C ASP A 27 -2.59 -7.41 -8.21
N ILE A 28 -1.27 -7.26 -8.06
CA ILE A 28 -0.62 -7.31 -6.75
C ILE A 28 -1.11 -6.15 -5.89
N PHE A 29 -1.05 -4.90 -6.37
CA PHE A 29 -1.56 -3.73 -5.65
C PHE A 29 -3.02 -3.93 -5.20
N THR A 30 -3.88 -4.45 -6.08
CA THR A 30 -5.32 -4.59 -5.81
C THR A 30 -5.70 -5.87 -5.07
N SER A 31 -4.77 -6.79 -4.85
CA SER A 31 -5.08 -8.10 -4.24
C SER A 31 -5.38 -8.06 -2.75
N LYS A 32 -5.01 -6.98 -2.06
CA LYS A 32 -5.08 -6.86 -0.61
C LYS A 32 -4.96 -5.40 -0.16
N LYS A 33 -5.19 -5.18 1.13
CA LYS A 33 -4.78 -3.95 1.82
C LYS A 33 -3.30 -4.04 2.19
N TRP A 34 -2.65 -2.89 2.23
CA TRP A 34 -1.24 -2.75 2.51
C TRP A 34 -1.02 -1.81 3.69
N LYS A 35 0.02 -2.03 4.47
CA LYS A 35 0.48 -1.10 5.51
C LYS A 35 1.98 -0.83 5.38
N PRO A 36 2.45 0.36 5.75
CA PRO A 36 3.88 0.60 5.85
C PRO A 36 4.48 -0.30 6.94
N SER A 37 5.67 -0.84 6.71
CA SER A 37 6.40 -1.49 7.79
C SER A 37 6.83 -0.48 8.85
N VAL A 38 6.96 -0.93 10.11
CA VAL A 38 7.44 -0.09 11.22
C VAL A 38 8.79 0.56 10.88
N ALA A 39 9.69 -0.21 10.25
CA ALA A 39 10.99 0.30 9.81
C ALA A 39 10.87 1.44 8.79
N SER A 40 9.91 1.36 7.86
CA SER A 40 9.65 2.44 6.91
C SER A 40 9.10 3.68 7.58
N PHE A 41 8.22 3.51 8.56
CA PHE A 41 7.68 4.63 9.33
C PHE A 41 8.79 5.36 10.12
N ILE A 42 9.68 4.61 10.77
CA ILE A 42 10.86 5.15 11.46
C ILE A 42 11.72 5.96 10.49
N LYS A 43 12.07 5.39 9.34
CA LYS A 43 12.89 6.07 8.31
C LYS A 43 12.19 7.32 7.76
N ALA A 44 10.88 7.26 7.55
CA ALA A 44 10.09 8.41 7.10
C ALA A 44 10.08 9.57 8.11
N SER A 45 10.25 9.27 9.40
CA SER A 45 10.40 10.27 10.46
C SER A 45 11.82 10.84 10.61
N GLY A 46 12.77 10.41 9.76
CA GLY A 46 14.17 10.86 9.80
C GLY A 46 15.03 10.15 10.85
N LYS A 47 14.55 9.05 11.44
CA LYS A 47 15.26 8.25 12.44
C LYS A 47 15.83 6.97 11.83
N THR A 48 16.80 6.36 12.51
CA THR A 48 17.31 5.01 12.20
C THR A 48 16.56 3.95 13.02
N VAL A 49 16.49 2.72 12.51
CA VAL A 49 15.80 1.63 13.21
C VAL A 49 16.58 1.25 14.47
N GLU A 50 17.90 1.24 14.36
CA GLU A 50 18.85 0.92 15.43
C GLU A 50 18.78 1.97 16.55
N GLY A 51 18.68 3.26 16.17
CA GLY A 51 18.57 4.38 17.11
C GLY A 51 17.18 4.60 17.70
N THR A 52 16.20 3.76 17.38
CA THR A 52 14.84 3.84 17.94
C THR A 52 14.68 2.81 19.06
N SER A 53 14.22 3.25 20.24
CA SER A 53 14.05 2.39 21.41
C SER A 53 13.01 1.27 21.18
N PRO A 54 13.09 0.16 21.92
CA PRO A 54 12.08 -0.91 21.85
C PRO A 54 10.65 -0.41 22.16
N GLU A 55 10.51 0.51 23.12
CA GLU A 55 9.22 1.10 23.51
C GLU A 55 8.61 1.93 22.37
N ASP A 56 9.43 2.75 21.70
CA ASP A 56 8.96 3.54 20.56
C ASP A 56 8.60 2.65 19.37
N LYS A 57 9.37 1.57 19.14
CA LYS A 57 9.03 0.55 18.14
C LYS A 57 7.68 -0.11 18.44
N ALA A 58 7.40 -0.43 19.70
CA ALA A 58 6.12 -1.01 20.11
C ALA A 58 4.96 -0.03 19.90
N LYS A 59 5.12 1.24 20.29
CA LYS A 59 4.11 2.29 20.03
C LYS A 59 3.83 2.47 18.54
N LEU A 60 4.89 2.51 17.73
CA LEU A 60 4.76 2.61 16.27
C LEU A 60 4.08 1.39 15.68
N LYS A 61 4.33 0.19 16.21
CA LYS A 61 3.65 -1.05 15.79
C LYS A 61 2.14 -0.94 15.98
N GLU A 62 1.68 -0.41 17.12
CA GLU A 62 0.26 -0.17 17.37
C GLU A 62 -0.32 0.89 16.42
N ILE A 63 0.43 1.97 16.14
CA ILE A 63 -0.02 3.00 15.18
C ILE A 63 -0.18 2.44 13.76
N VAL A 64 0.80 1.66 13.26
CA VAL A 64 0.74 1.11 11.90
C VAL A 64 -0.21 -0.08 11.77
N LYS A 65 -0.59 -0.71 12.89
CA LYS A 65 -1.48 -1.88 12.91
C LYS A 65 -2.81 -1.58 12.25
N ASP A 66 -3.37 -0.39 12.50
CA ASP A 66 -4.68 0.00 11.99
C ASP A 66 -4.59 0.86 10.72
N PHE A 67 -3.39 1.25 10.30
CA PHE A 67 -3.18 2.08 9.12
C PHE A 67 -3.13 1.24 7.83
N ALA A 68 -4.13 1.41 6.98
CA ALA A 68 -4.27 0.69 5.72
C ALA A 68 -4.18 1.63 4.50
N GLN A 69 -3.64 1.08 3.43
CA GLN A 69 -3.66 1.58 2.07
C GLN A 69 -4.35 0.54 1.19
N GLU A 70 -5.44 0.91 0.54
CA GLU A 70 -6.19 0.03 -0.34
C GLU A 70 -6.24 0.62 -1.75
N PHE A 71 -5.82 -0.19 -2.71
CA PHE A 71 -5.84 0.13 -4.13
C PHE A 71 -6.95 -0.68 -4.78
N LYS A 72 -8.00 -0.04 -5.29
CA LYS A 72 -9.10 -0.73 -5.96
C LYS A 72 -8.90 -0.78 -7.46
N ALA A 73 -9.45 -1.80 -8.12
CA ALA A 73 -9.28 -2.03 -9.55
C ALA A 73 -9.87 -0.90 -10.42
N ASP A 74 -10.88 -0.20 -9.90
CA ASP A 74 -11.53 0.97 -10.52
C ASP A 74 -10.67 2.26 -10.45
N GLY A 75 -9.50 2.21 -9.83
CA GLY A 75 -8.62 3.36 -9.62
C GLY A 75 -8.91 4.13 -8.33
N THR A 76 -9.85 3.69 -7.47
CA THR A 76 -10.07 4.28 -6.15
C THR A 76 -8.92 3.93 -5.20
N TYR A 77 -8.45 4.92 -4.45
CA TYR A 77 -7.45 4.78 -3.40
C TYR A 77 -8.04 5.14 -2.03
N LEU A 78 -7.85 4.27 -1.03
CA LEU A 78 -8.24 4.53 0.36
C LEU A 78 -7.01 4.52 1.26
N LEU A 79 -6.89 5.54 2.11
CA LEU A 79 -5.74 5.74 2.99
C LEU A 79 -6.18 6.17 4.39
N GLY A 80 -5.85 5.39 5.41
CA GLY A 80 -6.08 5.82 6.78
C GLY A 80 -6.21 4.67 7.77
N ASN A 81 -6.65 4.99 8.98
CA ASN A 81 -7.09 4.03 9.96
C ASN A 81 -8.63 3.93 9.94
N GLY A 82 -9.21 2.85 10.45
CA GLY A 82 -10.65 2.53 10.29
C GLY A 82 -11.62 3.69 10.54
N GLU A 83 -11.28 4.61 11.45
CA GLU A 83 -12.08 5.79 11.79
C GLU A 83 -11.85 7.00 10.88
N ASN A 84 -10.68 7.13 10.24
CA ASN A 84 -10.30 8.28 9.41
C ASN A 84 -9.74 7.83 8.06
N VAL A 85 -10.61 7.34 7.19
CA VAL A 85 -10.25 6.92 5.82
C VAL A 85 -10.35 8.11 4.86
N LYS A 86 -9.23 8.47 4.23
CA LYS A 86 -9.19 9.40 3.11
C LYS A 86 -9.44 8.65 1.83
N LYS A 87 -10.38 9.12 1.02
CA LYS A 87 -10.65 8.60 -0.32
C LYS A 87 -9.94 9.46 -1.37
N GLY A 88 -9.49 8.82 -2.43
CA GLY A 88 -8.84 9.45 -3.55
C GLY A 88 -8.71 8.51 -4.74
N SER A 89 -7.71 8.74 -5.58
CA SER A 89 -7.44 7.93 -6.77
C SER A 89 -5.98 7.47 -6.82
N TRP A 90 -5.73 6.43 -7.61
CA TRP A 90 -4.39 5.98 -7.93
C TRP A 90 -4.27 5.55 -9.39
N SER A 91 -3.04 5.57 -9.88
CA SER A 91 -2.68 5.01 -11.18
C SER A 91 -1.27 4.43 -11.13
N LEU A 92 -1.04 3.45 -12.00
CA LEU A 92 0.28 2.85 -12.23
C LEU A 92 0.64 3.11 -13.70
N SER A 93 1.85 3.57 -13.96
CA SER A 93 2.35 3.76 -15.32
C SER A 93 2.34 2.45 -16.11
N SER A 94 2.28 2.54 -17.44
CA SER A 94 2.22 1.37 -18.33
C SER A 94 3.44 0.44 -18.19
N ASP A 95 4.59 0.99 -17.85
CA ASP A 95 5.83 0.24 -17.57
C ASP A 95 5.93 -0.27 -16.12
N ASN A 96 4.90 -0.03 -15.30
CA ASN A 96 4.81 -0.37 -13.89
C ASN A 96 5.86 0.28 -12.98
N LYS A 97 6.57 1.32 -13.43
CA LYS A 97 7.66 1.95 -12.66
C LYS A 97 7.24 3.15 -11.83
N ALA A 98 6.08 3.75 -12.09
CA ALA A 98 5.59 4.93 -11.37
C ALA A 98 4.17 4.72 -10.84
N LEU A 99 4.03 4.78 -9.51
CA LEU A 99 2.74 4.80 -8.82
C LEU A 99 2.39 6.26 -8.50
N THR A 100 1.22 6.72 -8.93
CA THR A 100 0.68 8.02 -8.53
C THR A 100 -0.53 7.79 -7.64
N THR A 101 -0.59 8.51 -6.52
CA THR A 101 -1.76 8.54 -5.63
C THR A 101 -2.19 9.99 -5.43
N LYS A 102 -3.51 10.22 -5.40
CA LYS A 102 -4.11 11.52 -5.13
C LYS A 102 -5.13 11.35 -4.04
N TYR A 103 -5.14 12.21 -3.04
CA TYR A 103 -6.17 12.20 -1.99
C TYR A 103 -6.36 13.60 -1.41
N LYS A 104 -7.57 13.89 -0.93
CA LYS A 104 -7.85 15.13 -0.20
C LYS A 104 -7.39 15.00 1.25
N THR A 105 -6.71 16.02 1.74
CA THR A 105 -6.42 16.17 3.17
C THR A 105 -7.70 16.47 3.95
N ILE A 106 -7.71 16.19 5.25
CA ILE A 106 -8.76 16.68 6.15
C ILE A 106 -8.18 17.89 6.90
N ARG A 107 -8.96 18.96 6.99
CA ARG A 107 -8.69 20.11 7.84
C ARG A 107 -9.73 20.17 8.94
N TRP A 108 -9.27 20.24 10.18
CA TRP A 108 -10.14 20.47 11.32
C TRP A 108 -10.37 21.96 11.47
N VAL A 109 -11.63 22.39 11.40
CA VAL A 109 -12.02 23.79 11.61
C VAL A 109 -13.00 23.88 12.77
N MET A 110 -12.93 24.97 13.53
CA MET A 110 -13.89 25.24 14.59
C MET A 110 -15.22 25.68 13.98
N ASP A 111 -16.27 24.89 14.20
CA ASP A 111 -17.64 25.32 13.97
C ASP A 111 -18.01 26.32 15.07
N LYS A 112 -18.20 27.58 14.69
CA LYS A 112 -18.53 28.66 15.63
C LYS A 112 -19.92 28.49 16.25
N ALA A 113 -20.87 27.86 15.56
CA ALA A 113 -22.22 27.67 16.06
C ALA A 113 -22.29 26.58 17.13
N GLN A 114 -21.57 25.48 16.91
CA GLN A 114 -21.59 24.32 17.81
C GLN A 114 -20.37 24.24 18.74
N LYS A 115 -19.45 25.21 18.67
CA LYS A 115 -18.18 25.27 19.41
C LYS A 115 -17.39 23.96 19.38
N LYS A 116 -17.45 23.24 18.26
CA LYS A 116 -16.80 21.93 18.08
C LYS A 116 -15.90 21.90 16.86
N MET A 117 -14.87 21.06 16.89
CA MET A 117 -14.04 20.84 15.70
C MET A 117 -14.79 19.93 14.72
N ILE A 118 -14.91 20.38 13.48
CA ILE A 118 -15.48 19.58 12.38
C ILE A 118 -14.41 19.32 11.32
N ALA A 119 -14.44 18.11 10.77
CA ALA A 119 -13.61 17.74 9.63
C ALA A 119 -14.17 18.41 8.37
N LYS A 120 -13.35 19.19 7.67
CA LYS A 120 -13.63 19.69 6.32
C LYS A 120 -12.60 19.14 5.35
N GLU A 121 -13.02 18.96 4.09
CA GLU A 121 -12.09 18.65 3.02
C GLU A 121 -11.05 19.77 2.87
N GLY A 122 -9.79 19.37 2.81
CA GLY A 122 -8.65 20.23 2.55
C GLY A 122 -8.17 20.14 1.11
N LYS A 123 -6.92 20.56 0.90
CA LYS A 123 -6.29 20.51 -0.43
C LYS A 123 -6.05 19.06 -0.85
N GLU A 124 -6.19 18.82 -2.16
CA GLU A 124 -5.70 17.60 -2.78
C GLU A 124 -4.18 17.53 -2.66
N ARG A 125 -3.68 16.33 -2.41
CA ARG A 125 -2.26 16.00 -2.38
C ARG A 125 -2.03 14.92 -3.41
N GLU A 126 -1.02 15.14 -4.24
CA GLU A 126 -0.49 14.16 -5.17
C GLU A 126 0.84 13.64 -4.63
N LEU A 127 0.99 12.32 -4.56
CA LEU A 127 2.23 11.64 -4.24
C LEU A 127 2.61 10.71 -5.39
N ILE A 128 3.84 10.84 -5.86
CA ILE A 128 4.40 10.04 -6.95
C ILE A 128 5.54 9.21 -6.37
N PHE A 129 5.53 7.92 -6.68
CA PHE A 129 6.53 6.96 -6.22
C PHE A 129 7.15 6.22 -7.40
N THR A 130 8.47 6.04 -7.37
CA THR A 130 9.12 5.00 -8.16
C THR A 130 8.85 3.65 -7.51
N VAL A 131 8.29 2.70 -8.26
CA VAL A 131 8.13 1.31 -7.85
C VAL A 131 9.48 0.61 -8.02
N GLN A 132 10.15 0.31 -6.91
CA GLN A 132 11.46 -0.36 -6.94
C GLN A 132 11.33 -1.88 -7.04
N SER A 133 10.33 -2.45 -6.35
CA SER A 133 9.99 -3.87 -6.46
C SER A 133 8.55 -4.10 -6.01
N ILE A 134 7.93 -5.15 -6.54
CA ILE A 134 6.58 -5.57 -6.21
C ILE A 134 6.50 -7.09 -6.15
N SER A 135 5.92 -7.61 -5.07
CA SER A 135 5.63 -9.03 -4.91
C SER A 135 4.37 -9.22 -4.06
N ALA A 136 3.88 -10.45 -3.99
CA ALA A 136 2.76 -10.77 -3.11
C ALA A 136 3.06 -10.55 -1.61
N SER A 137 4.33 -10.44 -1.20
CA SER A 137 4.71 -10.27 0.20
C SER A 137 5.15 -8.86 0.55
N LYS A 138 5.57 -8.03 -0.42
CA LYS A 138 6.01 -6.66 -0.17
C LYS A 138 6.00 -5.78 -1.42
N ILE A 139 5.90 -4.47 -1.22
CA ILE A 139 6.07 -3.45 -2.27
C ILE A 139 7.07 -2.40 -1.77
N MET A 140 8.06 -2.05 -2.59
CA MET A 140 9.06 -1.03 -2.27
C MET A 140 8.81 0.21 -3.12
N LEU A 141 8.49 1.32 -2.48
CA LEU A 141 8.11 2.59 -3.12
C LEU A 141 9.09 3.70 -2.71
N LYS A 142 9.77 4.32 -3.67
CA LYS A 142 10.61 5.49 -3.42
C LYS A 142 9.84 6.77 -3.76
N PRO A 143 9.55 7.66 -2.79
CA PRO A 143 8.88 8.93 -3.08
C PRO A 143 9.71 9.81 -4.02
N GLN A 144 9.07 10.37 -5.05
CA GLN A 144 9.68 11.33 -5.96
C GLN A 144 9.43 12.76 -5.48
N ASN A 145 8.22 13.04 -5.01
CA ASN A 145 7.81 14.33 -4.46
C ASN A 145 7.48 14.23 -2.95
N GLY A 146 7.17 15.38 -2.34
CA GLY A 146 6.93 15.47 -0.90
C GLY A 146 8.20 15.59 -0.04
N ALA A 147 7.97 15.76 1.27
CA ALA A 147 9.03 16.00 2.26
C ALA A 147 9.81 14.72 2.63
N VAL A 148 9.16 13.56 2.60
CA VAL A 148 9.80 12.29 2.90
C VAL A 148 10.49 11.76 1.66
N LYS A 149 11.78 11.43 1.76
CA LYS A 149 12.57 10.82 0.67
C LYS A 149 12.95 9.35 0.92
N ALA A 150 12.66 8.83 2.11
CA ALA A 150 12.95 7.44 2.47
C ALA A 150 12.08 6.47 1.66
N VAL A 151 12.66 5.32 1.30
CA VAL A 151 11.92 4.23 0.66
C VAL A 151 10.89 3.68 1.64
N MET A 152 9.65 3.59 1.18
CA MET A 152 8.53 3.01 1.88
C MET A 152 8.36 1.55 1.48
N GLU A 153 8.51 0.65 2.44
CA GLU A 153 8.11 -0.75 2.32
C GLU A 153 6.66 -0.87 2.77
N LEU A 154 5.83 -1.39 1.86
CA LEU A 154 4.48 -1.83 2.14
C LEU A 154 4.45 -3.34 2.31
N ILE A 155 3.82 -3.80 3.39
CA ILE A 155 3.55 -5.21 3.66
C ILE A 155 2.04 -5.45 3.68
N PRO A 156 1.57 -6.69 3.45
CA PRO A 156 0.16 -7.04 3.62
C PRO A 156 -0.38 -6.57 4.98
N PHE A 157 -1.57 -5.96 4.96
CA PHE A 157 -2.27 -5.52 6.17
C PHE A 157 -2.69 -6.73 7.01
#